data_AF-A0A258EKK4-F1
#
_entry.id   AF-A0A258EKK4-F1
#
_cell.length_a   1.000
_cell.length_b   1.000
_cell.length_c   1.000
_cell.angle_alpha   90.00
_cell.angle_beta   90.00
_cell.angle_gamma   90.00
#
_symmetry.space_group_name_H-M   'P 1'
#
loop_
_entity.id
_entity.type
_entity.pdbx_description
1 polymer ?
#
loop_
_entity_poly.entity_id
_entity_poly.type
_entity_poly.pdbx_seq_one_letter_code
_entity_poly.pdbx_strand_id
1 'polypeptide(L)'
;MANALARRGSVSIRFDPQTQWLAAPTGKRGRQPVFTDAAIQACLALKALLRLPLRQTTGLVASLLDLARLDWPVSDFSTLCRRQKTLAVLFPYRPGIGALHLLIDSTGVKAGRDGEWLAKKHGPSKPRDWRKAARGRRTKCPT
;
A
#
# COMPACT_ATOMS: atom_id res chain seq x y z
N MET A 1 10.14 -13.24 21.98
CA MET A 1 9.73 -11.82 22.06
C MET A 1 10.06 -10.99 20.81
N ALA A 2 11.12 -11.29 20.04
CA ALA A 2 11.52 -10.52 18.84
C ALA A 2 10.45 -10.41 17.72
N ASN A 3 9.61 -11.44 17.56
CA ASN A 3 8.62 -11.49 16.48
C ASN A 3 7.52 -10.40 16.59
N ALA A 4 7.24 -9.92 17.80
CA ALA A 4 6.22 -8.87 18.01
C ALA A 4 6.67 -7.49 17.50
N LEU A 5 7.98 -7.18 17.59
CA LEU A 5 8.56 -5.95 17.06
C LEU A 5 8.73 -6.02 15.54
N ALA A 6 9.21 -7.16 15.02
CA ALA A 6 9.31 -7.40 13.58
C ALA A 6 7.96 -7.22 12.87
N ARG A 7 6.88 -7.75 13.45
CA ARG A 7 5.51 -7.58 12.90
C ARG A 7 5.01 -6.14 12.89
N ARG A 8 5.47 -5.27 13.79
CA ARG A 8 5.10 -3.84 13.79
C ARG A 8 5.79 -3.06 12.67
N GLY A 9 6.99 -3.48 12.29
CA GLY A 9 7.76 -2.89 11.18
C GLY A 9 7.51 -3.54 9.83
N SER A 10 6.79 -4.67 9.78
CA SER A 10 6.54 -5.41 8.55
C SER A 10 5.65 -4.63 7.59
N VAL A 11 6.10 -4.51 6.34
CA VAL A 11 5.35 -3.92 5.23
C VAL A 11 5.23 -4.95 4.12
N SER A 12 4.00 -5.23 3.69
CA SER A 12 3.71 -6.11 2.55
C SER A 12 3.11 -5.27 1.42
N ILE A 13 3.69 -5.36 0.23
CA ILE A 13 3.26 -4.60 -0.95
C ILE A 13 2.78 -5.61 -1.99
N ARG A 14 1.57 -5.40 -2.52
CA ARG A 14 1.02 -6.18 -3.62
C ARG A 14 0.60 -5.28 -4.76
N PHE A 15 0.98 -5.69 -5.96
CA PHE A 15 0.53 -5.11 -7.21
C PHE A 15 -0.56 -6.00 -7.78
N ASP A 16 -1.67 -5.41 -8.21
CA ASP A 16 -2.69 -6.11 -8.98
C ASP A 16 -2.22 -6.21 -10.45
N PRO A 17 -1.96 -7.41 -11.00
CA PRO A 17 -1.50 -7.58 -12.38
C PRO A 17 -2.45 -7.02 -13.44
N GLN A 18 -3.73 -6.84 -13.12
CA GLN A 18 -4.71 -6.24 -14.03
C GLN A 18 -4.62 -4.70 -14.08
N THR A 19 -3.75 -4.11 -13.27
CA THR A 19 -3.55 -2.66 -13.25
C THR A 19 -2.94 -2.18 -14.55
N GLN A 20 -3.59 -1.20 -15.16
CA GLN A 20 -3.01 -0.50 -16.29
C GLN A 20 -1.88 0.43 -15.80
N TRP A 21 -0.64 0.00 -15.99
CA TRP A 21 0.56 0.75 -15.60
C TRP A 21 0.94 1.83 -16.62
N LEU A 22 0.81 1.51 -17.90
CA LEU A 22 1.08 2.42 -19.02
C LEU A 22 -0.18 3.13 -19.47
N ALA A 23 -0.09 4.44 -19.68
CA ALA A 23 -1.24 5.22 -20.12
C ALA A 23 -1.57 4.93 -21.59
N ALA A 24 -2.87 4.91 -21.90
CA ALA A 24 -3.33 4.83 -23.28
C ALA A 24 -2.97 6.12 -24.04
N PRO A 25 -2.58 6.03 -25.33
CA PRO A 25 -2.35 7.19 -26.17
C PRO A 25 -3.59 8.09 -26.21
N THR A 26 -3.44 9.36 -25.82
CA THR A 26 -4.58 10.29 -25.76
C THR A 26 -4.97 10.84 -27.15
N GLY A 27 -4.12 10.64 -28.17
CA GLY A 27 -4.33 11.14 -29.54
C GLY A 27 -4.27 12.67 -29.70
N LYS A 28 -4.14 13.43 -28.60
CA LYS A 28 -4.04 14.89 -28.60
C LYS A 28 -2.65 15.36 -29.01
N ARG A 29 -2.59 16.55 -29.63
CA ARG A 29 -1.33 17.21 -30.03
C ARG A 29 -0.53 17.61 -28.77
N GLY A 30 0.73 17.20 -28.70
CA GLY A 30 1.63 17.46 -27.56
C GLY A 30 2.27 16.19 -26.98
N ARG A 31 2.98 16.33 -25.85
CA ARG A 31 3.63 15.18 -25.17
C ARG A 31 2.57 14.30 -24.52
N GLN A 32 2.48 13.04 -24.96
CA GLN A 32 1.55 12.07 -24.40
C GLN A 32 2.03 11.55 -23.03
N PRO A 33 1.11 11.27 -22.10
CA PRO A 33 1.46 10.59 -20.85
C PRO A 33 1.89 9.15 -21.17
N VAL A 34 3.05 8.74 -20.64
CA VAL A 34 3.56 7.36 -20.78
C VAL A 34 3.02 6.46 -19.66
N PHE A 35 2.84 7.02 -18.47
CA PHE A 35 2.40 6.30 -17.27
C PHE A 35 1.02 6.76 -16.83
N THR A 36 0.22 5.85 -16.30
CA THR A 36 -1.07 6.19 -15.69
C THR A 36 -0.90 6.98 -14.40
N ASP A 37 -1.92 7.72 -14.02
CA ASP A 37 -1.99 8.44 -12.74
C ASP A 37 -1.84 7.45 -11.57
N ALA A 38 -2.40 6.25 -11.68
CA ALA A 38 -2.26 5.18 -10.70
C ALA A 38 -0.80 4.74 -10.50
N ALA A 39 -0.04 4.54 -11.58
CA ALA A 39 1.39 4.19 -11.51
C ALA A 39 2.22 5.30 -10.85
N ILE A 40 1.98 6.56 -11.23
CA ILE A 40 2.65 7.71 -10.63
C ILE A 40 2.29 7.85 -9.15
N GLN A 41 1.01 7.68 -8.80
CA GLN A 41 0.53 7.73 -7.42
C GLN A 41 1.15 6.61 -6.58
N ALA A 42 1.32 5.41 -7.12
CA ALA A 42 2.01 4.30 -6.46
C ALA A 42 3.45 4.66 -6.12
N CYS A 43 4.22 5.17 -7.08
CA CYS A 43 5.59 5.64 -6.85
C CYS A 43 5.66 6.71 -5.76
N LEU A 44 4.78 7.72 -5.82
CA LEU A 44 4.77 8.83 -4.85
C LEU A 44 4.28 8.40 -3.47
N ALA A 45 3.36 7.43 -3.38
CA ALA A 45 2.94 6.84 -2.12
C ALA A 45 4.07 6.06 -1.46
N LEU A 46 4.82 5.25 -2.23
CA LEU A 46 5.99 4.52 -1.71
C LEU A 46 7.08 5.47 -1.22
N LYS A 47 7.34 6.54 -1.96
CA LYS A 47 8.23 7.63 -1.53
C LYS A 47 7.80 8.20 -0.19
N ALA A 48 6.53 8.58 -0.05
CA ALA A 48 6.00 9.21 1.16
C ALA A 48 5.99 8.24 2.36
N LEU A 49 5.59 6.99 2.14
CA LEU A 49 5.52 5.97 3.16
C LEU A 49 6.90 5.64 3.74
N LEU A 50 7.88 5.41 2.87
CA LEU A 50 9.22 4.99 3.26
C LEU A 50 10.16 6.18 3.51
N ARG A 51 9.67 7.42 3.34
CA ARG A 51 10.42 8.67 3.50
C ARG A 51 11.71 8.70 2.67
N LEU A 52 11.65 8.18 1.45
CA LEU A 52 12.81 8.08 0.56
C LEU A 52 12.93 9.30 -0.37
N PRO A 53 14.14 9.67 -0.81
CA PRO A 53 14.34 10.56 -1.93
C PRO A 53 13.71 9.98 -3.22
N LEU A 54 13.27 10.86 -4.12
CA LEU A 54 12.67 10.47 -5.42
C LEU A 54 13.59 9.56 -6.24
N ARG A 55 14.90 9.83 -6.26
CA ARG A 55 15.89 9.00 -7.00
C ARG A 55 16.02 7.58 -6.43
N GLN A 56 15.87 7.42 -5.12
CA GLN A 56 15.90 6.10 -4.49
C GLN A 56 14.57 5.37 -4.69
N THR A 57 13.47 6.12 -4.71
CA THR A 57 12.12 5.59 -4.98
C THR A 57 12.06 4.93 -6.35
N THR A 58 12.65 5.52 -7.39
CA THR A 58 12.67 4.91 -8.74
C THR A 58 13.39 3.57 -8.73
N GLY A 59 14.54 3.46 -8.05
CA GLY A 59 15.26 2.20 -7.93
C GLY A 59 14.48 1.15 -7.12
N LEU A 60 13.89 1.55 -6.00
CA LEU A 60 13.07 0.67 -5.19
C LEU A 60 11.86 0.12 -5.97
N VAL A 61 11.16 0.98 -6.72
CA VAL A 61 10.02 0.57 -7.53
C VAL A 61 10.46 -0.44 -8.60
N ALA A 62 11.61 -0.21 -9.25
CA ALA A 62 12.17 -1.18 -10.19
C ALA A 62 12.36 -2.56 -9.55
N SER A 63 13.02 -2.61 -8.39
CA SER A 63 13.25 -3.86 -7.67
C SER A 63 11.95 -4.52 -7.18
N LEU A 64 10.94 -3.72 -6.79
CA LEU A 64 9.65 -4.26 -6.36
C LEU A 64 8.85 -4.87 -7.52
N LEU A 65 8.91 -4.26 -8.71
CA LEU A 65 8.26 -4.79 -9.90
C LEU A 65 8.94 -6.08 -10.38
N ASP A 66 10.27 -6.12 -10.35
CA ASP A 66 11.06 -7.32 -10.65
C ASP A 66 10.75 -8.45 -9.66
N LEU A 67 10.72 -8.14 -8.35
CA LEU A 67 10.33 -9.10 -7.31
C LEU A 67 8.88 -9.61 -7.48
N ALA A 68 7.98 -8.75 -7.95
CA ALA A 68 6.60 -9.10 -8.27
C ALA A 68 6.46 -9.83 -9.61
N ARG A 69 7.54 -10.00 -10.38
CA ARG A 69 7.57 -10.59 -11.73
C ARG A 69 6.65 -9.87 -12.71
N LEU A 70 6.68 -8.53 -12.66
CA LEU A 70 5.92 -7.65 -13.55
C LEU A 70 6.88 -6.94 -14.49
N ASP A 71 6.74 -7.16 -15.80
CA ASP A 71 7.56 -6.54 -16.84
C ASP A 71 7.17 -5.08 -17.14
N TRP A 72 6.73 -4.35 -16.12
CA TRP A 72 6.31 -2.96 -16.26
C TRP A 72 7.52 -2.01 -16.23
N PRO A 73 7.59 -1.05 -17.16
CA PRO A 73 8.66 -0.06 -17.13
C PRO A 73 8.50 0.88 -15.93
N VAL A 74 9.63 1.38 -15.43
CA VAL A 74 9.65 2.32 -14.31
C VAL A 74 9.67 3.74 -14.83
N SER A 75 8.88 4.61 -14.19
CA SER A 75 8.89 6.05 -14.47
C SER A 75 10.23 6.69 -14.13
N ASP A 76 10.79 7.47 -15.06
CA ASP A 76 12.02 8.23 -14.83
C ASP A 76 11.82 9.32 -13.76
N PHE A 77 12.93 9.73 -13.13
CA PHE A 77 12.94 10.77 -12.12
C PHE A 77 12.29 12.07 -12.60
N SER A 78 12.56 12.46 -13.85
CA SER A 78 12.04 13.70 -14.43
C SER A 78 10.52 13.67 -14.59
N THR A 79 9.93 12.54 -14.97
CA THR A 79 8.46 12.41 -15.05
C THR A 79 7.82 12.43 -13.69
N LEU A 80 8.37 11.70 -12.70
CA LEU A 80 7.86 11.74 -11.33
C LEU A 80 7.93 13.15 -10.73
N CYS A 81 9.06 13.85 -10.88
CA CYS A 81 9.25 15.20 -10.36
C CYS A 81 8.24 16.20 -10.93
N ARG A 82 7.99 16.14 -12.24
CA ARG A 82 6.97 16.99 -12.89
C ARG A 82 5.56 16.65 -12.43
N ARG A 83 5.22 15.36 -12.40
CA ARG A 83 3.86 14.90 -12.08
C ARG A 83 3.51 15.05 -10.60
N GLN A 84 4.49 14.99 -9.70
CA GLN A 84 4.26 15.27 -8.28
C GLN A 84 3.68 16.68 -8.03
N LYS A 85 3.99 17.66 -8.90
CA LYS A 85 3.48 19.02 -8.76
C LYS A 85 2.00 19.16 -9.10
N THR A 86 1.47 18.28 -9.94
CA THR A 86 0.11 18.38 -10.48
C THR A 86 -0.82 17.28 -9.98
N LEU A 87 -0.27 16.15 -9.55
CA LEU A 87 -1.05 15.01 -9.09
C LEU A 87 -1.27 15.08 -7.57
N ALA A 88 -2.53 15.14 -7.17
CA ALA A 88 -2.91 14.99 -5.76
C ALA A 88 -2.72 13.52 -5.34
N VAL A 89 -1.68 13.25 -4.56
CA VAL A 89 -1.40 11.90 -4.06
C VAL A 89 -2.29 11.62 -2.86
N LEU A 90 -3.37 10.87 -3.08
CA LEU A 90 -4.16 10.32 -1.99
C LEU A 90 -3.45 9.08 -1.45
N PHE A 91 -2.83 9.23 -0.29
CA PHE A 91 -2.26 8.12 0.46
C PHE A 91 -2.99 8.00 1.80
N PRO A 92 -3.93 7.05 1.95
CA PRO A 92 -4.70 6.88 3.18
C PRO A 92 -3.88 6.16 4.25
N TYR A 93 -2.74 6.73 4.65
CA TYR A 93 -1.92 6.17 5.72
C TYR A 93 -2.46 6.55 7.08
N ARG A 94 -2.79 5.53 7.87
CA ARG A 94 -3.13 5.68 9.29
C ARG A 94 -2.01 5.10 10.16
N PRO A 95 -1.42 5.92 11.06
CA PRO A 95 -0.55 5.41 12.12
C PRO A 95 -1.34 4.39 12.94
N GLY A 96 -0.74 3.23 13.23
CA GLY A 96 -1.44 2.16 13.92
C GLY A 96 -0.52 0.98 14.26
N ILE A 97 -1.03 0.05 15.06
CA ILE A 97 -0.29 -1.12 15.54
C ILE A 97 -0.55 -2.30 14.60
N GLY A 98 0.50 -2.98 14.15
CA GLY A 98 0.42 -4.18 13.30
C GLY A 98 1.04 -3.99 11.91
N ALA A 99 1.15 -5.08 11.14
CA ALA A 99 1.78 -5.05 9.83
C ALA A 99 0.97 -4.17 8.86
N LEU A 100 1.69 -3.44 7.99
CA LEU A 100 1.09 -2.60 6.96
C LEU A 100 0.99 -3.39 5.66
N HIS A 101 -0.20 -3.44 5.08
CA HIS A 101 -0.46 -4.06 3.79
C HIS A 101 -0.85 -2.98 2.79
N LEU A 102 -0.09 -2.88 1.70
CA LEU A 102 -0.37 -2.01 0.57
C LEU A 102 -0.89 -2.84 -0.61
N LEU A 103 -1.98 -2.36 -1.21
CA LEU A 103 -2.48 -2.84 -2.49
C LEU A 103 -2.42 -1.68 -3.49
N ILE A 104 -1.77 -1.93 -4.62
CA ILE A 104 -1.69 -1.02 -5.75
C ILE A 104 -2.57 -1.60 -6.85
N ASP A 105 -3.65 -0.89 -7.18
CA ASP A 105 -4.59 -1.24 -8.25
C ASP A 105 -4.81 -0.06 -9.20
N SER A 106 -5.62 -0.24 -10.24
CA SER A 106 -5.96 0.82 -11.22
C SER A 106 -6.70 2.02 -10.60
N THR A 107 -7.29 1.85 -9.41
CA THR A 107 -7.95 2.93 -8.66
C THR A 107 -6.98 3.71 -7.77
N GLY A 108 -5.74 3.23 -7.62
CA GLY A 108 -4.66 3.87 -6.90
C GLY A 108 -4.11 3.01 -5.76
N VAL A 109 -3.71 3.66 -4.67
CA VAL A 109 -3.02 3.02 -3.55
C VAL A 109 -3.95 2.85 -2.36
N LYS A 110 -4.17 1.61 -1.95
CA LYS A 110 -4.94 1.26 -0.74
C LYS A 110 -3.98 0.77 0.33
N ALA A 111 -4.06 1.37 1.51
CA ALA A 111 -3.32 0.96 2.70
C ALA A 111 -4.30 0.38 3.73
N GLY A 112 -3.92 -0.74 4.37
CA GLY A 112 -4.66 -1.32 5.49
C GLY A 112 -3.71 -2.03 6.45
N ARG A 113 -4.12 -2.19 7.71
CA ARG A 113 -3.34 -2.94 8.71
C ARG A 113 -3.98 -4.28 9.07
N ASP A 114 -3.19 -5.12 9.76
CA ASP A 114 -3.69 -6.31 10.45
C ASP A 114 -4.95 -5.95 11.27
N GLY A 115 -6.08 -6.62 11.00
CA GLY A 115 -7.40 -6.33 11.59
C GLY A 115 -8.39 -5.70 10.60
N GLU A 116 -8.02 -4.65 9.88
CA GLU A 116 -8.85 -4.03 8.83
C GLU A 116 -8.91 -4.93 7.58
N TRP A 117 -7.78 -5.59 7.24
CA TRP A 117 -7.72 -6.56 6.15
C TRP A 117 -8.48 -7.86 6.48
N LEU A 118 -8.33 -8.35 7.72
CA LEU A 118 -9.05 -9.53 8.21
C LEU A 118 -10.57 -9.29 8.26
N ALA A 119 -11.00 -8.10 8.71
CA ALA A 119 -12.40 -7.72 8.72
C ALA A 119 -13.02 -7.64 7.30
N LYS A 120 -12.23 -7.24 6.29
CA LYS A 120 -12.66 -7.26 4.89
C LYS A 120 -12.72 -8.66 4.27
N LYS A 121 -11.80 -9.56 4.64
CA LYS A 121 -11.76 -10.94 4.12
C LYS A 121 -12.73 -11.90 4.83
N HIS A 122 -13.01 -11.69 6.12
CA HIS A 122 -13.75 -12.65 6.97
C HIS A 122 -14.93 -12.05 7.75
N GLY A 123 -15.34 -10.80 7.46
CA GLY A 123 -16.35 -10.09 8.25
C GLY A 123 -15.82 -9.63 9.61
N PRO A 124 -16.56 -8.78 10.34
CA PRO A 124 -16.12 -8.33 11.65
C PRO A 124 -16.02 -9.53 12.60
N SER A 125 -14.81 -9.83 13.08
CA SER A 125 -14.67 -10.70 14.25
C SER A 125 -15.42 -10.03 15.39
N LYS A 126 -16.44 -10.71 15.96
CA LYS A 126 -17.14 -10.26 17.17
C LYS A 126 -16.11 -9.81 18.21
N PRO A 127 -16.30 -8.66 18.89
CA PRO A 127 -15.46 -8.29 20.01
C PRO A 127 -15.42 -9.45 21.01
N ARG A 128 -14.23 -9.83 21.47
CA ARG A 128 -14.09 -10.71 22.62
C ARG A 128 -14.48 -9.91 23.86
N ASP A 129 -15.75 -10.03 24.25
CA ASP A 129 -16.23 -9.55 25.54
C ASP A 129 -15.59 -10.35 26.66
N TRP A 130 -14.58 -9.76 27.30
CA TRP A 130 -14.14 -10.20 28.61
C TRP A 130 -15.00 -9.45 29.63
N ARG A 131 -15.97 -10.12 30.24
CA ARG A 131 -16.49 -9.63 31.53
C ARG A 131 -15.57 -10.13 32.62
N LYS A 132 -14.94 -9.23 33.37
CA LYS A 132 -14.31 -9.60 34.65
C LYS A 132 -15.44 -10.00 35.61
N ALA A 133 -15.57 -11.29 35.90
CA ALA A 133 -16.36 -11.73 37.04
C ALA A 133 -15.68 -11.24 38.32
N ALA A 134 -16.43 -10.56 39.18
CA ALA A 134 -15.96 -10.08 40.49
C ALA A 134 -15.84 -11.26 41.48
N ARG A 135 -14.90 -12.16 41.20
CA ARG A 135 -14.23 -13.09 42.11
C ARG A 135 -13.22 -13.85 41.25
N GLY A 136 -11.94 -13.81 41.64
CA GLY A 136 -10.81 -14.20 40.81
C GLY A 136 -10.90 -15.61 40.24
N ARG A 137 -11.36 -15.71 38.98
CA ARG A 137 -10.97 -16.72 37.98
C ARG A 137 -11.52 -16.28 36.62
N ARG A 138 -10.63 -16.10 35.63
CA ARG A 138 -11.02 -15.90 34.23
C ARG A 138 -11.33 -17.26 33.64
N THR A 139 -12.60 -17.66 33.58
CA THR A 139 -13.00 -18.81 32.77
C THR A 139 -13.65 -18.32 31.47
N LYS A 140 -13.35 -19.03 30.40
CA LYS A 140 -13.86 -18.83 29.05
C LYS A 140 -15.28 -19.39 29.00
N CYS A 141 -16.29 -18.62 28.59
CA CYS A 141 -17.63 -19.18 28.36
C CYS A 141 -17.60 -20.11 27.12
N PRO A 142 -18.04 -21.38 27.22
CA PRO A 142 -18.40 -22.15 26.04
C PRO A 142 -19.79 -21.71 25.55
N THR A 143 -20.06 -22.04 24.30
CA THR A 143 -21.24 -21.62 23.53
C THR A 143 -22.51 -22.31 24.00
#